data_AF-D8G6Z4-F1
#
_entry.id   AF-D8G6Z4-F1
#
_cell.length_a   1.000
_cell.length_b   1.000
_cell.length_c   1.000
_cell.angle_alpha   90.00
_cell.angle_beta   90.00
_cell.angle_gamma   90.00
#
_symmetry.space_group_name_H-M   'P 1'
#
loop_
_entity.id
_entity.type
_entity.pdbx_description
1 polymer ?
#
loop_
_entity_poly.entity_id
_entity_poly.type
_entity_poly.pdbx_seq_one_letter_code
_entity_poly.pdbx_strand_id
1 'polypeptide(L)'
;MKNLTQLTQLELVLLKLVAKGQGKWSWYELANALSRRDVPREPDMMVVLKKLIAEGLVQRYIETDSPRDRWELTTEGEILLKDVTDSEMTNLCKYVEV
;
A
#
# COMPACT_ATOMS: atom_id res chain seq x y z
N MET A 1 -3.61 1.94 -18.42
CA MET A 1 -3.07 1.21 -17.25
C MET A 1 -2.03 2.09 -16.60
N LYS A 2 -2.12 2.31 -15.28
CA LYS A 2 -1.14 3.14 -14.55
C LYS A 2 0.18 2.37 -14.49
N ASN A 3 1.29 3.06 -14.77
CA ASN A 3 2.63 2.50 -14.63
C ASN A 3 3.22 2.88 -13.26
N LEU A 4 4.12 2.05 -12.74
CA LEU A 4 4.78 2.25 -11.45
C LEU A 4 5.48 3.59 -11.29
N THR A 5 6.05 4.12 -12.38
CA THR A 5 6.69 5.44 -12.43
C THR A 5 5.75 6.61 -12.15
N GLN A 6 4.44 6.35 -12.12
CA GLN A 6 3.39 7.33 -11.81
C GLN A 6 2.91 7.24 -10.36
N LEU A 7 3.44 6.30 -9.56
CA LEU A 7 3.14 6.20 -8.14
C LEU A 7 4.05 7.09 -7.33
N THR A 8 3.45 7.81 -6.39
CA THR A 8 4.19 8.49 -5.33
C THR A 8 4.84 7.47 -4.39
N GLN A 9 5.86 7.91 -3.66
CA GLN A 9 6.51 7.09 -2.63
C GLN A 9 5.49 6.57 -1.60
N LEU A 10 4.55 7.40 -1.16
CA LEU A 10 3.52 7.02 -0.20
C LEU A 10 2.55 5.96 -0.76
N GLU A 11 2.11 6.10 -2.02
CA GLU A 11 1.28 5.09 -2.70
C GLU A 11 1.99 3.75 -2.79
N LEU A 12 3.25 3.73 -3.22
CA LEU A 12 4.05 2.50 -3.32
C LEU A 12 4.23 1.83 -1.96
N VAL A 13 4.54 2.62 -0.92
CA VAL A 13 4.73 2.14 0.45
C VAL A 13 3.43 1.54 1.00
N LEU A 14 2.28 2.17 0.73
CA LEU A 14 0.97 1.68 1.16
C LEU A 14 0.57 0.41 0.42
N LEU A 15 0.79 0.33 -0.90
CA LEU A 15 0.58 -0.90 -1.66
C LEU A 15 1.40 -2.06 -1.07
N LYS A 16 2.68 -1.82 -0.74
CA LYS A 16 3.53 -2.83 -0.06
C LYS A 16 3.02 -3.21 1.33
N LEU A 17 2.44 -2.29 2.09
CA LEU A 17 1.85 -2.59 3.40
C LEU A 17 0.58 -3.42 3.27
N VAL A 18 -0.30 -3.07 2.33
CA VAL A 18 -1.51 -3.84 2.03
C VAL A 18 -1.14 -5.27 1.58
N ALA A 19 -0.15 -5.39 0.69
CA ALA A 19 0.41 -6.69 0.27
C ALA A 19 0.89 -7.51 1.47
N LYS A 20 1.65 -6.89 2.38
CA LYS A 20 2.16 -7.53 3.59
C LYS A 20 1.05 -7.94 4.55
N GLY A 21 -0.04 -7.18 4.60
CA GLY A 21 -1.21 -7.46 5.43
C GLY A 21 -2.05 -8.64 4.95
N GLN A 22 -1.99 -9.00 3.67
CA GLN A 22 -2.67 -10.16 3.08
C GLN A 22 -4.17 -10.25 3.45
N GLY A 23 -4.89 -9.14 3.33
CA GLY A 23 -6.32 -9.08 3.67
C GLY A 23 -6.63 -9.11 5.18
N LYS A 24 -5.63 -9.18 6.06
CA LYS A 24 -5.83 -9.29 7.52
C LYS A 24 -5.72 -7.94 8.24
N TRP A 25 -5.13 -6.93 7.62
CA TRP A 25 -4.90 -5.63 8.24
C TRP A 25 -6.06 -4.67 7.98
N SER A 26 -6.49 -4.01 9.05
CA SER A 26 -7.40 -2.87 9.06
C SER A 26 -6.63 -1.58 8.78
N TRP A 27 -7.38 -0.48 8.62
CA TRP A 27 -6.78 0.85 8.50
C TRP A 27 -5.82 1.15 9.67
N TYR A 28 -6.12 0.65 10.87
CA TYR A 28 -5.31 0.90 12.06
C TYR A 28 -3.96 0.16 12.00
N GLU A 29 -3.96 -1.11 11.59
CA GLU A 29 -2.69 -1.84 11.41
C GLU A 29 -1.84 -1.22 10.29
N LEU A 30 -2.47 -0.74 9.22
CA LEU A 30 -1.79 0.01 8.15
C LEU A 30 -1.17 1.31 8.66
N ALA A 31 -1.92 2.12 9.41
CA ALA A 31 -1.43 3.38 9.99
C ALA A 31 -0.26 3.14 10.95
N ASN A 32 -0.37 2.14 11.82
CA ASN A 32 0.68 1.76 12.75
C ASN A 32 1.95 1.30 12.00
N ALA A 33 1.81 0.48 10.95
CA ALA A 33 2.95 0.05 10.14
C ALA A 33 3.58 1.21 9.35
N LEU A 34 2.77 2.13 8.82
CA LEU A 34 3.22 3.35 8.13
C LEU A 34 3.99 4.29 9.08
N SER A 35 3.53 4.41 10.33
CA SER A 35 4.11 5.33 11.32
C SER A 35 5.60 5.10 11.59
N ARG A 36 6.07 3.87 11.38
CA ARG A 36 7.45 3.41 11.59
C ARG A 36 8.35 3.61 10.37
N ARG A 37 7.84 4.20 9.29
CA ARG A 37 8.57 4.44 8.05
C ARG A 37 8.81 5.93 7.88
N ASP A 38 10.00 6.26 7.38
CA ASP A 38 10.34 7.61 6.95
C ASP A 38 9.81 7.85 5.53
N VAL A 39 8.59 8.35 5.45
CA VAL A 39 7.86 8.59 4.20
C VAL A 39 7.03 9.86 4.33
N PRO A 40 6.73 10.55 3.21
CA PRO A 40 5.85 11.72 3.23
C PRO A 40 4.53 11.43 3.95
N ARG A 41 4.09 12.36 4.80
CA ARG A 41 2.84 12.26 5.57
C ARG A 41 1.66 12.99 4.94
N GLU A 42 1.90 13.67 3.82
CA GLU A 42 0.89 14.38 3.05
C GLU A 42 0.83 13.83 1.62
N PRO A 43 -0.37 13.58 1.06
CA PRO A 43 -1.67 13.65 1.73
C PRO A 43 -1.86 12.54 2.78
N ASP A 44 -2.90 12.67 3.62
CA ASP A 44 -3.23 11.67 4.65
C ASP A 44 -3.38 10.25 4.06
N MET A 45 -3.00 9.24 4.85
CA MET A 45 -3.03 7.83 4.44
C MET A 45 -4.39 7.40 3.88
N MET A 46 -5.50 7.82 4.50
CA MET A 46 -6.84 7.43 4.05
C MET A 46 -7.22 8.07 2.72
N VAL A 47 -6.70 9.26 2.42
CA VAL A 47 -6.87 9.89 1.10
C VAL A 47 -6.18 9.05 0.03
N VAL A 48 -4.95 8.61 0.30
CA VAL A 48 -4.19 7.76 -0.64
C VAL A 48 -4.86 6.40 -0.80
N LEU A 49 -5.28 5.76 0.28
CA LEU A 49 -5.97 4.46 0.20
C LEU A 49 -7.28 4.55 -0.59
N LYS A 50 -8.08 5.61 -0.43
CA LYS A 50 -9.27 5.85 -1.25
C LYS A 50 -8.95 6.04 -2.73
N LYS A 51 -7.85 6.73 -3.03
CA LYS A 51 -7.35 6.89 -4.40
C LYS A 51 -6.96 5.54 -5.00
N LEU A 52 -6.22 4.71 -4.26
CA LEU A 52 -5.84 3.37 -4.71
C LEU A 52 -7.04 2.45 -4.93
N ILE A 53 -8.13 2.60 -4.15
CA ILE A 53 -9.41 1.92 -4.42
C ILE A 53 -10.00 2.39 -5.75
N ALA A 54 -10.07 3.71 -5.96
CA ALA A 54 -10.63 4.29 -7.18
C ALA A 54 -9.83 3.89 -8.44
N GLU A 55 -8.53 3.62 -8.28
CA GLU A 55 -7.64 3.10 -9.31
C GLU A 55 -7.73 1.57 -9.48
N GLY A 56 -8.50 0.88 -8.64
CA GLY A 56 -8.69 -0.58 -8.71
C GLY A 56 -7.47 -1.38 -8.28
N LEU A 57 -6.56 -0.80 -7.48
CA LEU A 57 -5.30 -1.45 -7.04
C LEU A 57 -5.43 -2.12 -5.67
N VAL A 58 -6.36 -1.64 -4.85
CA VAL A 58 -6.67 -2.21 -3.54
C VAL A 58 -8.17 -2.29 -3.38
N GLN A 59 -8.61 -3.21 -2.53
CA GLN A 59 -9.99 -3.32 -2.12
C GLN A 59 -10.10 -3.24 -0.60
N ARG A 60 -11.25 -2.73 -0.15
CA ARG A 60 -11.64 -2.69 1.26
C ARG A 60 -12.93 -3.47 1.44
N TYR A 61 -12.95 -4.37 2.41
CA TYR A 61 -14.16 -5.08 2.83
C TYR A 61 -14.26 -5.10 4.35
N ILE A 62 -15.43 -5.48 4.87
CA ILE A 62 -15.68 -5.69 6.29
C ILE A 62 -16.09 -7.16 6.42
N GLU A 63 -15.42 -7.92 7.27
CA GLU A 63 -15.79 -9.31 7.54
C GLU A 63 -17.12 -9.35 8.31
N THR A 64 -17.96 -10.33 8.00
CA THR A 64 -19.17 -10.60 8.80
C THR A 64 -18.79 -10.76 10.27
N ASP A 65 -19.54 -10.12 11.17
CA ASP A 65 -19.32 -10.12 12.62
C ASP A 65 -18.03 -9.43 13.12
N SER A 66 -17.33 -8.69 12.26
CA SER A 66 -16.19 -7.86 12.65
C SER A 66 -16.47 -6.38 12.37
N PRO A 67 -16.22 -5.47 13.34
CA PRO A 67 -16.29 -4.03 13.07
C PRO A 67 -15.07 -3.51 12.31
N ARG A 68 -14.04 -4.35 12.09
CA ARG A 68 -12.78 -3.95 11.47
C ARG A 68 -12.86 -4.12 9.97
N ASP A 69 -12.42 -3.09 9.26
CA ASP A 69 -12.17 -3.20 7.84
C ASP A 69 -10.95 -4.06 7.57
N ARG A 70 -10.88 -4.59 6.35
CA ARG A 70 -9.79 -5.36 5.81
C ARG A 70 -9.38 -4.77 4.48
N TRP A 71 -8.08 -4.68 4.29
CA TRP A 71 -7.46 -4.14 3.09
C TRP A 71 -6.65 -5.22 2.40
N GLU A 72 -6.87 -5.35 1.09
CA GLU A 72 -6.23 -6.35 0.27
C GLU A 72 -5.87 -5.76 -1.10
N LEU A 73 -4.86 -6.33 -1.75
CA LEU A 73 -4.58 -6.01 -3.15
C LEU A 73 -5.65 -6.62 -4.04
N THR A 74 -5.94 -5.95 -5.15
CA THR A 74 -6.60 -6.59 -6.29
C THR A 74 -5.56 -7.34 -7.13
N THR A 75 -6.02 -8.16 -8.08
CA THR A 75 -5.16 -8.78 -9.09
C THR A 75 -4.30 -7.74 -9.82
N GLU A 76 -4.88 -6.60 -10.18
CA GLU A 76 -4.20 -5.49 -10.84
C GLU A 76 -3.12 -4.87 -9.94
N GLY A 77 -3.42 -4.71 -8.64
CA GLY A 77 -2.45 -4.23 -7.64
C GLY A 77 -1.28 -5.19 -7.44
N GLU A 78 -1.53 -6.50 -7.47
CA GLU A 78 -0.48 -7.51 -7.39
C GLU A 78 0.44 -7.51 -8.62
N ILE A 79 -0.13 -7.45 -9.82
CA ILE A 79 0.63 -7.39 -11.07
C ILE A 79 1.53 -6.15 -11.05
N LEU A 80 0.93 -5.00 -10.74
CA LEU A 80 1.66 -3.74 -10.65
C LEU A 80 2.80 -3.82 -9.63
N LEU A 81 2.61 -4.43 -8.46
CA LEU A 81 3.68 -4.57 -7.46
C LEU A 81 4.78 -5.56 -7.86
N LYS A 82 4.47 -6.65 -8.57
CA LYS A 82 5.45 -7.65 -9.01
C LYS A 82 6.42 -7.08 -10.05
N ASP A 83 5.95 -6.18 -10.91
CA ASP A 83 6.79 -5.49 -11.89
C ASP A 83 7.89 -4.59 -11.25
N VAL A 84 7.74 -4.24 -9.96
CA VAL A 84 8.73 -3.47 -9.17
C VAL A 84 9.95 -4.32 -8.78
N THR A 85 9.75 -5.60 -8.47
CA THR A 85 10.78 -6.46 -7.87
C THR A 85 11.96 -6.73 -8.81
N ASP A 86 11.76 -6.59 -10.12
CA ASP A 86 12.79 -6.84 -11.13
C ASP A 86 13.55 -5.58 -11.59
N SER A 87 13.07 -4.36 -11.26
CA SER A 87 13.63 -3.12 -11.85
C SER A 87 14.11 -2.04 -10.86
N GLU A 88 13.64 -1.98 -9.61
CA GLU A 88 13.95 -0.83 -8.72
C GLU A 88 14.40 -1.18 -7.29
N MET A 89 14.83 -2.42 -7.04
CA MET A 89 15.27 -2.86 -5.71
C MET A 89 16.59 -2.24 -5.19
N THR A 90 17.38 -1.57 -6.04
CA THR A 90 18.72 -1.11 -5.65
C THR A 90 18.77 0.35 -5.18
N ASN A 91 17.79 1.20 -5.50
CA ASN A 91 17.92 2.65 -5.29
C ASN A 91 16.96 3.27 -4.25
N LEU A 92 15.81 2.66 -3.93
CA LEU A 92 14.82 3.27 -3.03
C LEU A 92 14.96 2.87 -1.55
N CYS A 93 15.75 1.84 -1.21
CA CYS A 93 15.91 1.35 0.17
C CYS A 93 17.26 1.72 0.82
N LYS A 94 18.13 2.50 0.16
CA LYS A 94 19.46 2.85 0.70
C LYS A 94 19.48 3.76 1.94
N TYR A 95 18.33 4.10 2.52
CA TYR A 95 18.23 4.95 3.71
C TYR A 95 17.47 4.33 4.88
N VAL A 96 17.38 3.00 4.96
CA VAL A 96 16.80 2.33 6.15
C VAL A 96 17.71 1.20 6.64
N GLU A 97 18.98 1.52 6.89
CA GLU A 97 19.81 0.77 7.84
C GLU A 97 20.50 1.79 8.77
N VAL A 98 19.89 2.00 9.94
CA VAL A 98 20.58 2.41 11.18
C VAL A 98 19.96 1.62 12.32
#